data_AF-A0A561Q186-F1
#
_entry.id   AF-A0A561Q186-F1
#
_cell.length_a   1.000
_cell.length_b   1.000
_cell.length_c   1.000
_cell.angle_alpha   90.00
_cell.angle_beta   90.00
_cell.angle_gamma   90.00
#
_symmetry.space_group_name_H-M   'P 1'
#
loop_
_entity.id
_entity.type
_entity.pdbx_description
1 polymer ?
#
loop_
_entity_poly.entity_id
_entity_poly.type
_entity_poly.pdbx_seq_one_letter_code
_entity_poly.pdbx_strand_id
1 'polypeptide(L)'
;MKISILGMRRSFYPVLLVPVIRGNMFKLALAALVLLFTFTANAQTIPVKTPADLSVGDDPTKGTSTSTGTTLFCVDQSGFTLTSSTSDPTSPSVNYTSWQWLEIDASGNAGALPATATPTNEKLVVASATPGWHTYQVTASTGTANCPADPVIFTVFVLPGLTVTSAVDQANNPSLTYCAANGAPTNPTKAINLTSTVAFNGNLNSVPGLKQFQISDFDLKYVWNRTEIGGSAQTQQVATTANYTVTDPAVTSAGTEKKYKYSVTVAYTVKSCNTTYSAIAQSSGADAVITVTPKPGKPVITIQ
;
A
#
# COMPACT_ATOMS: atom_id res chain seq x y z
N MET A 1 -8.24 84.63 -11.29
CA MET A 1 -9.10 85.30 -10.28
C MET A 1 -9.33 84.30 -9.15
N LYS A 2 -8.75 84.55 -7.97
CA LYS A 2 -8.87 83.70 -6.77
C LYS A 2 -10.14 84.08 -6.02
N ILE A 3 -10.99 83.10 -5.68
CA ILE A 3 -11.91 83.19 -4.55
C ILE A 3 -11.91 81.83 -3.83
N SER A 4 -11.47 81.86 -2.59
CA SER A 4 -11.51 80.77 -1.60
C SER A 4 -12.84 80.79 -0.87
N ILE A 5 -13.47 79.63 -0.62
CA ILE A 5 -14.40 79.45 0.50
C ILE A 5 -14.15 78.08 1.16
N LEU A 6 -13.83 78.16 2.46
CA LEU A 6 -13.73 77.09 3.44
C LEU A 6 -15.10 76.41 3.66
N GLY A 7 -15.12 75.08 3.71
CA GLY A 7 -16.27 74.29 4.17
C GLY A 7 -15.82 73.15 5.07
N MET A 8 -16.21 73.23 6.34
CA MET A 8 -15.85 72.37 7.47
C MET A 8 -16.05 70.86 7.24
N ARG A 9 -15.01 70.08 7.58
CA ARG A 9 -15.11 68.62 7.80
C ARG A 9 -15.80 68.34 9.13
N ARG A 10 -16.92 67.61 9.11
CA ARG A 10 -17.47 66.93 10.30
C ARG A 10 -17.03 65.47 10.27
N SER A 11 -16.23 65.07 11.25
CA SER A 11 -15.84 63.68 11.50
C SER A 11 -17.00 62.96 12.18
N PHE A 12 -17.61 61.99 11.50
CA PHE A 12 -18.51 61.03 12.12
C PHE A 12 -17.69 59.89 12.73
N TYR A 13 -17.65 59.83 14.06
CA TYR A 13 -17.21 58.64 14.79
C TYR A 13 -18.40 57.68 14.90
N PRO A 14 -18.30 56.42 14.44
CA PRO A 14 -19.27 55.40 14.81
C PRO A 14 -19.08 55.07 16.30
N VAL A 15 -20.07 55.44 17.11
CA VAL A 15 -20.20 54.99 18.51
C VAL A 15 -20.52 53.50 18.47
N LEU A 16 -19.52 52.68 18.77
CA LEU A 16 -19.66 51.24 18.93
C LEU A 16 -20.29 50.99 20.31
N LEU A 17 -21.59 50.74 20.33
CA LEU A 17 -22.31 50.26 21.52
C LEU A 17 -21.82 48.84 21.83
N VAL A 18 -20.89 48.72 22.78
CA VAL A 18 -20.54 47.44 23.41
C VAL A 18 -21.59 47.15 24.48
N PRO A 19 -22.43 46.11 24.34
CA PRO A 19 -23.27 45.69 25.44
C PRO A 19 -22.38 45.11 26.55
N VAL A 20 -22.36 45.76 27.70
CA VAL A 20 -21.78 45.23 28.94
C VAL A 20 -22.68 44.11 29.43
N ILE A 21 -22.43 42.88 28.95
CA ILE A 21 -23.07 41.68 29.49
C ILE A 21 -22.32 41.28 30.75
N ARG A 22 -22.78 41.82 31.89
CA ARG A 22 -22.42 41.31 33.23
C ARG A 22 -23.24 40.04 33.50
N GLY A 23 -22.62 38.89 33.35
CA GLY A 23 -23.21 37.62 33.76
C GLY A 23 -22.18 36.50 33.82
N ASN A 24 -22.14 35.79 34.94
CA ASN A 24 -21.26 34.65 35.23
C ASN A 24 -21.37 33.46 34.22
N MET A 25 -22.18 33.57 33.17
CA MET A 25 -22.34 32.55 32.14
C MET A 25 -21.24 32.56 31.05
N PHE A 26 -20.43 33.61 30.94
CA PHE A 26 -19.35 33.63 29.93
C PHE A 26 -18.18 32.71 30.28
N LYS A 27 -17.96 32.43 31.58
CA LYS A 27 -16.91 31.48 32.04
C LYS A 27 -17.29 30.02 31.77
N LEU A 28 -18.59 29.70 31.78
CA LEU A 28 -19.09 28.36 31.45
C LEU A 28 -19.14 28.11 29.93
N ALA A 29 -19.43 29.13 29.13
CA ALA A 29 -19.42 29.01 27.66
C ALA A 29 -18.00 28.83 27.08
N LEU A 30 -16.98 29.47 27.68
CA LEU A 30 -15.60 29.32 27.22
C LEU A 30 -14.97 27.98 27.64
N ALA A 31 -15.39 27.41 28.78
CA ALA A 31 -14.96 26.08 29.22
C ALA A 31 -15.56 24.96 28.34
N ALA A 32 -16.78 25.14 27.81
CA ALA A 32 -17.42 24.19 26.90
C ALA A 32 -16.83 24.23 25.47
N LEU A 33 -16.29 25.36 25.03
CA LEU A 33 -15.67 25.48 23.69
C LEU A 33 -14.25 24.87 23.64
N VAL A 34 -13.51 24.88 24.76
CA VAL A 34 -12.18 24.26 24.84
C VAL A 34 -12.25 22.73 24.93
N LEU A 35 -13.38 22.17 25.39
CA LEU A 35 -13.61 20.71 25.43
C LEU A 35 -14.01 20.09 24.09
N LEU A 36 -14.29 20.91 23.06
CA LEU A 36 -14.66 20.47 21.71
C LEU A 36 -13.46 20.32 20.76
N PHE A 37 -12.24 20.63 21.22
CA PHE A 37 -11.01 20.12 20.60
C PHE A 37 -10.67 18.74 21.18
N THR A 38 -11.65 17.84 21.22
CA THR A 38 -11.34 16.41 21.29
C THR A 38 -10.47 16.11 20.10
N PHE A 39 -9.21 15.85 20.39
CA PHE A 39 -8.21 15.31 19.49
C PHE A 39 -8.85 14.23 18.60
N THR A 40 -9.25 14.60 17.39
CA THR A 40 -9.15 13.66 16.27
C THR A 40 -7.66 13.49 16.05
N ALA A 41 -7.02 12.70 16.93
CA ALA A 41 -5.80 12.02 16.61
C ALA A 41 -6.18 11.13 15.43
N ASN A 42 -6.08 11.68 14.23
CA ASN A 42 -5.86 10.89 13.05
C ASN A 42 -4.57 10.15 13.38
N ALA A 43 -4.68 8.93 13.91
CA ALA A 43 -3.56 8.03 14.05
C ALA A 43 -2.97 8.00 12.65
N GLN A 44 -1.83 8.68 12.46
CA GLN A 44 -1.11 8.61 11.22
C GLN A 44 -0.83 7.12 11.04
N THR A 45 -1.52 6.50 10.09
CA THR A 45 -1.27 5.12 9.73
C THR A 45 0.10 5.12 9.10
N ILE A 46 1.11 4.79 9.92
CA ILE A 46 2.45 4.53 9.43
C ILE A 46 2.29 3.32 8.51
N PRO A 47 2.62 3.43 7.23
CA PRO A 47 2.50 2.30 6.32
C PRO A 47 3.44 1.19 6.78
N VAL A 48 2.99 -0.05 6.63
CA VAL A 48 3.75 -1.27 6.93
C VAL A 48 4.97 -1.31 6.02
N LYS A 49 6.15 -1.12 6.60
CA LYS A 49 7.46 -1.10 5.93
C LYS A 49 8.39 -2.18 6.42
N THR A 50 8.17 -2.65 7.63
CA THR A 50 8.97 -3.66 8.31
C THR A 50 8.06 -4.67 8.99
N PRO A 51 8.51 -5.92 9.21
CA PRO A 51 7.68 -6.91 9.88
C PRO A 51 7.23 -6.49 11.28
N ALA A 52 8.01 -5.65 11.97
CA ALA A 52 7.64 -5.10 13.27
C ALA A 52 6.38 -4.23 13.23
N ASP A 53 6.06 -3.61 12.09
CA ASP A 53 4.83 -2.81 11.92
C ASP A 53 3.55 -3.67 11.94
N LEU A 54 3.68 -5.00 11.83
CA LEU A 54 2.60 -5.97 11.97
C LEU A 54 2.47 -6.54 13.39
N SER A 55 3.45 -6.29 14.26
CA SER A 55 3.46 -6.75 15.67
C SER A 55 3.10 -5.61 16.61
N VAL A 56 2.40 -5.91 17.70
CA VAL A 56 2.09 -4.96 18.77
C VAL A 56 2.65 -5.51 20.08
N GLY A 57 3.94 -5.28 20.31
CA GLY A 57 4.63 -5.82 21.50
C GLY A 57 4.64 -7.35 21.55
N ASP A 58 4.62 -8.00 20.38
CA ASP A 58 4.54 -9.45 20.22
C ASP A 58 3.27 -10.07 20.86
N ASP A 59 2.22 -9.27 21.02
CA ASP A 59 0.90 -9.70 21.47
C ASP A 59 0.10 -10.37 20.32
N PRO A 60 -0.10 -11.70 20.36
CA PRO A 60 -0.81 -12.43 19.30
C PRO A 60 -2.26 -11.99 19.10
N THR A 61 -2.87 -11.30 20.08
CA THR A 61 -4.25 -10.81 19.97
C THR A 61 -4.38 -9.47 19.24
N LYS A 62 -3.24 -8.80 18.99
CA LYS A 62 -3.20 -7.44 18.41
C LYS A 62 -2.38 -7.35 17.12
N GLY A 63 -1.57 -8.37 16.82
CA GLY A 63 -0.75 -8.43 15.62
C GLY A 63 -0.07 -9.79 15.47
N THR A 64 1.03 -9.83 14.70
CA THR A 64 1.86 -11.02 14.61
C THR A 64 2.53 -11.34 15.96
N SER A 65 2.71 -12.63 16.26
CA SER A 65 3.37 -13.08 17.50
C SER A 65 4.85 -12.72 17.60
N THR A 66 5.48 -12.26 16.52
CA THR A 66 6.87 -11.80 16.52
C THR A 66 7.02 -10.56 15.64
N SER A 67 8.01 -9.74 15.97
CA SER A 67 8.40 -8.53 15.23
C SER A 67 9.53 -8.76 14.21
N THR A 68 10.09 -9.97 14.13
CA THR A 68 11.30 -10.28 13.34
C THR A 68 11.01 -10.77 11.91
N GLY A 69 9.74 -10.96 11.54
CA GLY A 69 9.31 -11.41 10.21
C GLY A 69 9.28 -12.92 9.99
N THR A 70 9.53 -13.72 11.04
CA THR A 70 9.28 -15.17 11.04
C THR A 70 7.80 -15.53 11.01
N THR A 71 6.93 -14.58 11.38
CA THR A 71 5.47 -14.66 11.40
C THR A 71 4.82 -13.96 10.20
N LEU A 72 5.62 -13.48 9.25
CA LEU A 72 5.17 -12.84 8.01
C LEU A 72 5.53 -13.73 6.83
N PHE A 73 4.56 -14.11 6.02
CA PHE A 73 4.76 -15.00 4.87
C PHE A 73 4.33 -14.32 3.58
N CYS A 74 4.93 -14.73 2.46
CA CYS A 74 4.43 -14.36 1.14
C CYS A 74 3.42 -15.40 0.67
N VAL A 75 2.44 -15.02 -0.15
CA VAL A 75 1.41 -15.96 -0.65
C VAL A 75 1.99 -17.21 -1.34
N ASP A 76 3.10 -17.04 -2.07
CA ASP A 76 3.85 -18.10 -2.77
C ASP A 76 4.79 -18.89 -1.87
N GLN A 77 4.94 -18.48 -0.61
CA GLN A 77 5.75 -19.12 0.42
C GLN A 77 4.96 -19.15 1.75
N SER A 78 3.68 -19.52 1.65
CA SER A 78 2.70 -19.51 2.74
C SER A 78 2.65 -20.81 3.55
N GLY A 79 3.57 -21.74 3.29
CA GLY A 79 3.73 -22.97 4.05
C GLY A 79 4.68 -22.77 5.23
N PHE A 80 4.33 -23.30 6.40
CA PHE A 80 5.13 -23.22 7.61
C PHE A 80 4.82 -24.35 8.59
N THR A 81 5.64 -24.49 9.63
CA THR A 81 5.39 -25.45 10.71
C THR A 81 5.47 -24.73 12.05
N LEU A 82 4.41 -24.85 12.85
CA LEU A 82 4.42 -24.44 14.25
C LEU A 82 4.81 -25.64 15.11
N THR A 83 5.57 -25.39 16.18
CA THR A 83 6.01 -26.42 17.11
C THR A 83 5.75 -25.94 18.53
N SER A 84 5.00 -26.73 19.29
CA SER A 84 4.79 -26.56 20.72
C SER A 84 5.94 -27.18 21.51
N SER A 85 6.11 -26.79 22.77
CA SER A 85 7.06 -27.47 23.66
C SER A 85 6.58 -28.89 23.96
N THR A 86 7.54 -29.77 24.29
CA THR A 86 7.25 -31.16 24.68
C THR A 86 7.13 -31.37 26.18
N SER A 87 7.53 -30.38 26.97
CA SER A 87 7.45 -30.39 28.43
C SER A 87 6.84 -29.11 28.98
N ASP A 88 6.33 -29.21 30.21
CA ASP A 88 5.81 -28.09 30.98
C ASP A 88 6.96 -27.11 31.30
N PRO A 89 6.89 -25.84 30.87
CA PRO A 89 7.93 -24.85 31.13
C PRO A 89 8.12 -24.54 32.62
N THR A 90 7.10 -24.78 33.45
CA THR A 90 7.15 -24.59 34.91
C THR A 90 7.63 -25.84 35.65
N SER A 91 7.55 -27.02 35.01
CA SER A 91 8.05 -28.29 35.53
C SER A 91 8.67 -29.15 34.43
N PRO A 92 9.94 -28.90 34.05
CA PRO A 92 10.54 -29.50 32.85
C PRO A 92 10.65 -31.04 32.85
N SER A 93 10.48 -31.69 34.00
CA SER A 93 10.42 -33.15 34.14
C SER A 93 9.06 -33.74 33.77
N VAL A 94 8.03 -32.91 33.60
CA VAL A 94 6.68 -33.32 33.20
C VAL A 94 6.54 -33.11 31.70
N ASN A 95 6.36 -34.21 30.97
CA ASN A 95 6.18 -34.19 29.52
C ASN A 95 4.69 -34.12 29.15
N TYR A 96 4.40 -33.37 28.10
CA TYR A 96 3.11 -33.45 27.44
C TYR A 96 3.01 -34.75 26.64
N THR A 97 1.82 -35.33 26.63
CA THR A 97 1.51 -36.59 25.93
C THR A 97 0.50 -36.40 24.80
N SER A 98 -0.22 -35.27 24.77
CA SER A 98 -1.20 -34.96 23.73
C SER A 98 -1.30 -33.45 23.49
N TRP A 99 -1.57 -33.08 22.24
CA TRP A 99 -1.76 -31.69 21.81
C TRP A 99 -3.03 -31.60 20.98
N GLN A 100 -3.79 -30.53 21.20
CA GLN A 100 -4.93 -30.16 20.40
C GLN A 100 -4.63 -28.84 19.71
N TRP A 101 -4.63 -28.86 18.38
CA TRP A 101 -4.43 -27.68 17.55
C TRP A 101 -5.77 -27.25 16.95
N LEU A 102 -6.05 -25.95 17.03
CA LEU A 102 -7.24 -25.30 16.49
C LEU A 102 -6.82 -24.03 15.77
N GLU A 103 -7.65 -23.55 14.84
CA GLU A 103 -7.52 -22.20 14.26
C GLU A 103 -8.65 -21.31 14.79
N ILE A 104 -8.35 -20.06 15.11
CA ILE A 104 -9.35 -19.06 15.49
C ILE A 104 -10.01 -18.52 14.22
N ASP A 105 -11.32 -18.71 14.13
CA ASP A 105 -12.11 -18.27 12.98
C ASP A 105 -12.38 -16.76 12.98
N ALA A 106 -13.04 -16.28 11.91
CA ALA A 106 -13.42 -14.88 11.76
C ALA A 106 -14.44 -14.39 12.80
N SER A 107 -15.03 -15.27 13.60
CA SER A 107 -15.91 -14.95 14.73
C SER A 107 -15.18 -14.98 16.07
N GLY A 108 -13.89 -15.34 16.08
CA GLY A 108 -13.05 -15.38 17.28
C GLY A 108 -13.15 -16.71 18.02
N ASN A 109 -13.76 -17.73 17.43
CA ASN A 109 -13.92 -19.04 18.04
C ASN A 109 -12.79 -19.97 17.59
N ALA A 110 -12.20 -20.70 18.55
CA ALA A 110 -11.27 -21.77 18.23
C ALA A 110 -12.04 -22.95 17.60
N GLY A 111 -11.72 -23.26 16.35
CA GLY A 111 -12.42 -24.24 15.53
C GLY A 111 -11.50 -25.23 14.83
N ALA A 112 -12.08 -25.99 13.91
CA ALA A 112 -11.34 -26.96 13.11
C ALA A 112 -10.24 -26.28 12.28
N LEU A 113 -9.11 -26.97 12.14
CA LEU A 113 -8.03 -26.53 11.28
C LEU A 113 -8.47 -26.50 9.81
N PRO A 114 -7.88 -25.61 8.99
CA PRO A 114 -8.14 -25.58 7.56
C PRO A 114 -7.62 -26.86 6.91
N ALA A 115 -8.19 -27.25 5.77
CA ALA A 115 -7.83 -28.52 5.09
C ALA A 115 -6.35 -28.60 4.68
N THR A 116 -5.65 -27.47 4.60
CA THR A 116 -4.22 -27.38 4.28
C THR A 116 -3.31 -27.51 5.50
N ALA A 117 -3.87 -27.67 6.70
CA ALA A 117 -3.13 -27.81 7.94
C ALA A 117 -3.31 -29.20 8.55
N THR A 118 -2.20 -29.84 8.92
CA THR A 118 -2.18 -31.19 9.50
C THR A 118 -1.45 -31.17 10.84
N PRO A 119 -2.13 -31.47 11.95
CA PRO A 119 -1.49 -31.61 13.24
C PRO A 119 -0.82 -32.98 13.36
N THR A 120 0.39 -33.00 13.91
CA THR A 120 1.16 -34.20 14.26
C THR A 120 1.75 -34.00 15.65
N ASN A 121 0.98 -34.39 16.68
CA ASN A 121 1.35 -34.18 18.09
C ASN A 121 1.76 -32.72 18.36
N GLU A 122 3.00 -32.49 18.78
CA GLU A 122 3.54 -31.18 19.13
C GLU A 122 3.73 -30.24 17.94
N LYS A 123 3.47 -30.70 16.71
CA LYS A 123 3.65 -29.90 15.49
C LYS A 123 2.34 -29.67 14.76
N LEU A 124 2.25 -28.51 14.12
CA LEU A 124 1.22 -28.21 13.13
C LEU A 124 1.91 -27.83 11.82
N VAL A 125 1.72 -28.65 10.79
CA VAL A 125 2.24 -28.38 9.45
C VAL A 125 1.15 -27.72 8.62
N VAL A 126 1.37 -26.47 8.23
CA VAL A 126 0.49 -25.73 7.32
C VAL A 126 1.14 -25.75 5.94
N ALA A 127 0.53 -26.45 4.99
CA ALA A 127 1.07 -26.60 3.64
C ALA A 127 0.95 -25.31 2.82
N SER A 128 -0.18 -24.61 2.96
CA SER A 128 -0.42 -23.29 2.37
C SER A 128 -1.54 -22.59 3.12
N ALA A 129 -1.24 -21.42 3.67
CA ALA A 129 -2.22 -20.53 4.28
C ALA A 129 -2.76 -19.54 3.23
N THR A 130 -4.04 -19.20 3.34
CA THR A 130 -4.66 -18.15 2.52
C THR A 130 -4.06 -16.77 2.86
N PRO A 131 -4.19 -15.77 1.98
CA PRO A 131 -3.83 -14.40 2.34
C PRO A 131 -4.57 -13.87 3.58
N GLY A 132 -3.89 -13.09 4.42
CA GLY A 132 -4.46 -12.43 5.60
C GLY A 132 -3.95 -12.97 6.94
N TRP A 133 -4.74 -12.73 7.99
CA TRP A 133 -4.42 -13.13 9.35
C TRP A 133 -4.72 -14.60 9.60
N HIS A 134 -3.86 -15.29 10.35
CA HIS A 134 -4.12 -16.64 10.85
C HIS A 134 -3.67 -16.73 12.31
N THR A 135 -4.58 -17.13 13.19
CA THR A 135 -4.28 -17.34 14.61
C THR A 135 -4.55 -18.78 14.97
N TYR A 136 -3.51 -19.48 15.41
CA TYR A 136 -3.57 -20.86 15.83
C TYR A 136 -3.57 -20.95 17.34
N GLN A 137 -4.35 -21.87 17.89
CA GLN A 137 -4.37 -22.18 19.31
C GLN A 137 -3.86 -23.61 19.52
N VAL A 138 -2.99 -23.80 20.50
CA VAL A 138 -2.56 -25.12 20.97
C VAL A 138 -2.86 -25.29 22.44
N THR A 139 -3.42 -26.44 22.79
CA THR A 139 -3.61 -26.89 24.17
C THR A 139 -2.89 -28.22 24.33
N ALA A 140 -2.00 -28.32 25.33
CA ALA A 140 -1.26 -29.53 25.62
C ALA A 140 -1.73 -30.17 26.94
N SER A 141 -1.61 -31.48 27.06
CA SER A 141 -1.93 -32.23 28.29
C SER A 141 -0.87 -33.28 28.58
N THR A 142 -0.66 -33.56 29.86
CA THR A 142 0.31 -34.54 30.39
C THR A 142 -0.28 -35.95 30.54
N GLY A 143 -1.50 -36.16 30.05
CA GLY A 143 -2.18 -37.46 30.06
C GLY A 143 -3.09 -37.68 31.28
N THR A 144 -3.08 -36.77 32.25
CA THR A 144 -4.11 -36.70 33.30
C THR A 144 -5.32 -35.95 32.75
N ALA A 145 -6.43 -36.67 32.54
CA ALA A 145 -7.61 -36.23 31.79
C ALA A 145 -8.32 -34.95 32.30
N ASN A 146 -7.89 -34.34 33.40
CA ASN A 146 -8.67 -33.34 34.12
C ASN A 146 -7.98 -31.97 34.27
N CYS A 147 -6.78 -31.76 33.72
CA CYS A 147 -6.11 -30.46 33.81
C CYS A 147 -5.19 -30.21 32.58
N PRO A 148 -5.77 -29.88 31.40
CA PRO A 148 -4.95 -29.40 30.29
C PRO A 148 -4.26 -28.08 30.66
N ALA A 149 -3.11 -27.82 30.06
CA ALA A 149 -2.44 -26.53 30.17
C ALA A 149 -3.31 -25.43 29.56
N ASP A 150 -3.13 -24.19 30.02
CA ASP A 150 -3.78 -23.04 29.41
C ASP A 150 -3.45 -22.97 27.90
N PRO A 151 -4.43 -22.62 27.06
CA PRO A 151 -4.21 -22.51 25.62
C PRO A 151 -3.19 -21.42 25.30
N VAL A 152 -2.28 -21.72 24.37
CA VAL A 152 -1.34 -20.76 23.81
C VAL A 152 -1.78 -20.42 22.40
N ILE A 153 -1.83 -19.14 22.08
CA ILE A 153 -2.17 -18.65 20.74
C ILE A 153 -0.93 -18.12 20.01
N PHE A 154 -0.92 -18.29 18.70
CA PHE A 154 0.16 -17.84 17.82
C PHE A 154 -0.40 -17.28 16.52
N THR A 155 -0.08 -16.03 16.21
CA THR A 155 -0.63 -15.27 15.10
C THR A 155 0.42 -14.99 14.05
N VAL A 156 0.09 -15.26 12.80
CA VAL A 156 0.89 -15.00 11.61
C VAL A 156 0.10 -14.18 10.59
N PHE A 157 0.81 -13.54 9.67
CA PHE A 157 0.21 -12.83 8.55
C PHE A 157 0.78 -13.33 7.22
N VAL A 158 -0.10 -13.60 6.26
CA VAL A 158 0.28 -13.96 4.89
C VAL A 158 -0.03 -12.78 3.98
N LEU A 159 1.00 -12.22 3.35
CA LEU A 159 0.86 -11.13 2.39
C LEU A 159 -0.03 -11.56 1.22
N PRO A 160 -1.07 -10.78 0.89
CA PRO A 160 -1.87 -11.06 -0.29
C PRO A 160 -1.09 -10.87 -1.58
N GLY A 161 -1.46 -11.64 -2.59
CA GLY A 161 -1.04 -11.36 -3.96
C GLY A 161 -1.50 -9.96 -4.38
N LEU A 162 -0.78 -9.35 -5.32
CA LEU A 162 -1.14 -8.05 -5.88
C LEU A 162 -1.70 -8.22 -7.29
N THR A 163 -2.78 -7.49 -7.57
CA THR A 163 -3.22 -7.20 -8.94
C THR A 163 -2.68 -5.83 -9.30
N VAL A 164 -1.81 -5.77 -10.31
CA VAL A 164 -1.25 -4.52 -10.82
C VAL A 164 -1.92 -4.22 -12.15
N THR A 165 -2.41 -3.00 -12.31
CA THR A 165 -2.85 -2.50 -13.60
C THR A 165 -2.11 -1.21 -13.90
N SER A 166 -1.94 -0.91 -15.18
CA SER A 166 -1.18 0.23 -15.64
C SER A 166 -1.88 0.84 -16.84
N ALA A 167 -2.03 2.16 -16.85
CA ALA A 167 -2.72 2.89 -17.90
C ALA A 167 -1.94 4.13 -18.32
N VAL A 168 -2.09 4.50 -19.60
CA VAL A 168 -1.65 5.79 -20.12
C VAL A 168 -2.81 6.76 -20.08
N ASP A 169 -2.55 7.99 -19.65
CA ASP A 169 -3.51 9.08 -19.74
C ASP A 169 -3.67 9.54 -21.20
N GLN A 170 -4.52 8.83 -21.93
CA GLN A 170 -4.78 9.10 -23.33
C GLN A 170 -5.53 10.43 -23.54
N ALA A 171 -6.22 10.96 -22.52
CA ALA A 171 -6.87 12.26 -22.62
C ALA A 171 -5.83 13.38 -22.81
N ASN A 172 -4.66 13.24 -22.18
CA ASN A 172 -3.54 14.16 -22.35
C ASN A 172 -2.76 13.90 -23.65
N ASN A 173 -2.67 12.67 -24.17
CA ASN A 173 -2.02 12.43 -25.46
C ASN A 173 -2.69 11.32 -26.28
N PRO A 174 -3.67 11.65 -27.14
CA PRO A 174 -4.45 10.63 -27.84
C PRO A 174 -3.66 9.87 -28.90
N SER A 175 -2.61 10.46 -29.45
CA SER A 175 -1.79 9.84 -30.51
C SER A 175 -0.61 9.03 -30.00
N LEU A 176 -0.25 9.18 -28.71
CA LEU A 176 0.94 8.55 -28.10
C LEU A 176 2.20 8.66 -28.96
N THR A 177 2.34 9.77 -29.67
CA THR A 177 3.38 9.98 -30.68
C THR A 177 4.04 11.33 -30.47
N TYR A 178 5.37 11.41 -30.59
CA TYR A 178 6.11 12.67 -30.59
C TYR A 178 7.35 12.63 -31.48
N CYS A 179 7.82 13.83 -31.86
CA CYS A 179 9.02 14.00 -32.67
C CYS A 179 10.27 13.95 -31.78
N ALA A 180 11.22 13.07 -32.12
CA ALA A 180 12.47 12.89 -31.40
C ALA A 180 13.22 14.21 -31.19
N ALA A 181 13.22 15.11 -32.18
CA ALA A 181 13.95 16.38 -32.11
C ALA A 181 13.41 17.36 -31.07
N ASN A 182 12.18 17.15 -30.57
CA ASN A 182 11.58 17.98 -29.52
C ASN A 182 11.63 17.31 -28.14
N GLY A 183 11.97 16.01 -28.08
CA GLY A 183 11.83 15.19 -26.87
C GLY A 183 10.37 14.85 -26.57
N ALA A 184 10.16 14.13 -25.46
CA ALA A 184 8.83 13.82 -24.98
C ALA A 184 8.05 15.11 -24.61
N PRO A 185 6.73 15.17 -24.84
CA PRO A 185 5.95 16.36 -24.53
C PRO A 185 5.98 16.69 -23.03
N THR A 186 6.39 17.91 -22.68
CA THR A 186 6.47 18.39 -21.29
C THR A 186 5.28 19.25 -20.85
N ASN A 187 4.49 19.74 -21.80
CA ASN A 187 3.26 20.48 -21.49
C ASN A 187 2.28 19.53 -20.77
N PRO A 188 1.74 19.88 -19.59
CA PRO A 188 0.82 19.02 -18.83
C PRO A 188 -0.34 18.47 -19.66
N THR A 189 -0.86 19.25 -20.60
CA THR A 189 -1.98 18.87 -21.48
C THR A 189 -1.60 17.95 -22.64
N LYS A 190 -0.30 17.68 -22.83
CA LYS A 190 0.26 16.82 -23.88
C LYS A 190 1.19 15.73 -23.33
N ALA A 191 1.49 15.80 -22.04
CA ALA A 191 2.40 14.91 -21.35
C ALA A 191 1.87 13.48 -21.42
N ILE A 192 2.78 12.54 -21.60
CA ILE A 192 2.43 11.12 -21.61
C ILE A 192 2.63 10.61 -20.19
N ASN A 193 1.53 10.57 -19.43
CA ASN A 193 1.51 10.12 -18.04
C ASN A 193 1.11 8.65 -17.98
N LEU A 194 1.90 7.87 -17.26
CA LEU A 194 1.66 6.47 -16.95
C LEU A 194 1.30 6.35 -15.47
N THR A 195 0.20 5.68 -15.16
CA THR A 195 -0.28 5.47 -13.80
C THR A 195 -0.39 3.99 -13.52
N SER A 196 0.25 3.55 -12.44
CA SER A 196 0.07 2.22 -11.88
C SER A 196 -1.00 2.27 -10.79
N THR A 197 -1.93 1.32 -10.81
CA THR A 197 -2.84 1.07 -9.70
C THR A 197 -2.68 -0.36 -9.21
N VAL A 198 -2.78 -0.52 -7.89
CA VAL A 198 -2.52 -1.79 -7.22
C VAL A 198 -3.69 -2.11 -6.30
N ALA A 199 -4.13 -3.36 -6.31
CA ALA A 199 -5.13 -3.89 -5.40
C ALA A 199 -4.69 -5.25 -4.88
N PHE A 200 -5.27 -5.70 -3.78
CA PHE A 200 -5.12 -7.10 -3.37
C PHE A 200 -5.82 -8.03 -4.35
N ASN A 201 -5.17 -9.16 -4.61
CA ASN A 201 -5.76 -10.26 -5.36
C ASN A 201 -6.53 -11.17 -4.39
N GLY A 202 -7.84 -10.94 -4.29
CA GLY A 202 -8.73 -11.71 -3.44
C GLY A 202 -8.99 -11.08 -2.06
N ASN A 203 -9.80 -11.78 -1.27
CA ASN A 203 -10.15 -11.37 0.09
C ASN A 203 -9.08 -11.83 1.08
N LEU A 204 -8.88 -11.03 2.12
CA LEU A 204 -8.00 -11.39 3.23
C LEU A 204 -8.77 -12.16 4.28
N ASN A 205 -8.15 -13.20 4.83
CA ASN A 205 -8.60 -13.80 6.06
C ASN A 205 -8.51 -12.76 7.19
N SER A 206 -9.56 -12.70 8.00
CA SER A 206 -9.70 -11.75 9.10
C SER A 206 -9.91 -12.50 10.40
N VAL A 207 -9.27 -12.04 11.46
CA VAL A 207 -9.48 -12.52 12.82
C VAL A 207 -9.96 -11.33 13.68
N PRO A 208 -10.98 -11.49 14.53
CA PRO A 208 -11.46 -10.40 15.38
C PRO A 208 -10.36 -9.78 16.23
N GLY A 209 -10.41 -8.46 16.39
CA GLY A 209 -9.41 -7.69 17.15
C GLY A 209 -8.16 -7.33 16.34
N LEU A 210 -7.90 -7.99 15.21
CA LEU A 210 -6.79 -7.64 14.32
C LEU A 210 -7.21 -6.64 13.24
N LYS A 211 -6.30 -5.73 12.87
CA LYS A 211 -6.55 -4.72 11.84
C LYS A 211 -6.84 -5.38 10.50
N GLN A 212 -7.95 -5.00 9.86
CA GLN A 212 -8.20 -5.35 8.46
C GLN A 212 -7.37 -4.42 7.56
N PHE A 213 -6.28 -4.93 7.02
CA PHE A 213 -5.42 -4.14 6.16
C PHE A 213 -6.06 -3.89 4.79
N GLN A 214 -5.74 -2.72 4.24
CA GLN A 214 -5.98 -2.30 2.87
C GLN A 214 -4.66 -2.16 2.14
N ILE A 215 -4.67 -2.11 0.81
CA ILE A 215 -3.43 -1.94 0.03
C ILE A 215 -2.70 -0.65 0.39
N SER A 216 -3.43 0.41 0.75
CA SER A 216 -2.88 1.70 1.19
C SER A 216 -2.15 1.63 2.53
N ASP A 217 -2.33 0.57 3.31
CA ASP A 217 -1.59 0.36 4.55
C ASP A 217 -0.18 -0.18 4.30
N PHE A 218 0.13 -0.67 3.11
CA PHE A 218 1.44 -1.23 2.78
C PHE A 218 2.28 -0.25 1.97
N ASP A 219 3.56 -0.15 2.32
CA ASP A 219 4.51 0.53 1.48
C ASP A 219 4.95 -0.40 0.33
N LEU A 220 4.98 0.16 -0.88
CA LEU A 220 5.20 -0.59 -2.12
C LEU A 220 6.34 0.04 -2.91
N LYS A 221 7.20 -0.82 -3.45
CA LYS A 221 8.27 -0.43 -4.37
C LYS A 221 7.78 -0.58 -5.80
N TYR A 222 7.95 0.47 -6.59
CA TYR A 222 7.63 0.48 -8.03
C TYR A 222 8.91 0.54 -8.84
N VAL A 223 8.91 -0.11 -10.00
CA VAL A 223 9.98 0.00 -11.00
C VAL A 223 9.35 0.05 -12.39
N TRP A 224 9.45 1.20 -13.04
CA TRP A 224 9.04 1.35 -14.43
C TRP A 224 10.18 1.00 -15.36
N ASN A 225 9.88 0.21 -16.37
CA ASN A 225 10.78 -0.21 -17.42
C ASN A 225 10.22 0.19 -18.78
N ARG A 226 11.12 0.60 -19.68
CA ARG A 226 10.87 0.85 -21.09
C ARG A 226 11.56 -0.21 -21.93
N THR A 227 10.86 -0.74 -22.92
CA THR A 227 11.40 -1.72 -23.87
C THR A 227 11.12 -1.28 -25.30
N GLU A 228 12.16 -1.25 -26.14
CA GLU A 228 12.05 -0.94 -27.58
C GLU A 228 11.43 -2.14 -28.33
N ILE A 229 10.43 -1.87 -29.17
CA ILE A 229 9.75 -2.87 -30.00
C ILE A 229 10.50 -3.00 -31.33
N GLY A 230 10.88 -4.21 -31.71
CA GLY A 230 11.50 -4.49 -33.02
C GLY A 230 12.99 -4.13 -33.15
N GLY A 231 13.59 -3.53 -32.11
CA GLY A 231 15.05 -3.36 -31.98
C GLY A 231 15.70 -4.49 -31.18
N SER A 232 16.96 -4.31 -30.78
CA SER A 232 17.54 -5.11 -29.69
C SER A 232 16.70 -4.82 -28.44
N ALA A 233 15.98 -5.82 -27.93
CA ALA A 233 15.01 -5.71 -26.83
C ALA A 233 15.67 -5.38 -25.48
N GLN A 234 16.38 -4.26 -25.41
CA GLN A 234 16.98 -3.74 -24.19
C GLN A 234 15.87 -3.14 -23.35
N THR A 235 15.76 -3.64 -22.12
CA THR A 235 14.84 -3.12 -21.12
C THR A 235 15.61 -2.16 -20.24
N GLN A 236 15.12 -0.92 -20.13
CA GLN A 236 15.74 0.13 -19.34
C GLN A 236 14.81 0.57 -18.22
N GLN A 237 15.30 0.61 -16.98
CA GLN A 237 14.59 1.23 -15.87
C GLN A 237 14.51 2.75 -16.07
N VAL A 238 13.31 3.32 -15.98
CA VAL A 238 13.02 4.74 -16.22
C VAL A 238 12.45 5.49 -15.00
N ALA A 239 11.85 4.81 -14.03
CA ALA A 239 11.37 5.42 -12.79
C ALA A 239 11.13 4.40 -11.67
N THR A 240 10.93 4.89 -10.44
CA THR A 240 10.68 4.07 -9.23
C THR A 240 9.45 4.50 -8.43
N THR A 241 8.56 5.27 -9.04
CA THR A 241 7.34 5.83 -8.42
C THR A 241 6.09 5.16 -9.00
N ALA A 242 4.96 5.24 -8.29
CA ALA A 242 3.68 4.68 -8.77
C ALA A 242 3.24 5.29 -10.12
N ASN A 243 3.48 6.60 -10.28
CA ASN A 243 3.23 7.33 -11.51
C ASN A 243 4.56 7.65 -12.21
N TYR A 244 4.55 7.67 -13.53
CA TYR A 244 5.70 8.08 -14.34
C TYR A 244 5.25 8.93 -15.52
N THR A 245 5.87 10.09 -15.71
CA THR A 245 5.71 10.91 -16.91
C THR A 245 6.88 10.63 -17.84
N VAL A 246 6.64 10.36 -19.12
CA VAL A 246 7.72 10.14 -20.09
C VAL A 246 8.51 11.43 -20.30
N THR A 247 9.83 11.38 -20.07
CA THR A 247 10.74 12.55 -20.10
C THR A 247 11.91 12.37 -21.06
N ASP A 248 11.69 11.74 -22.21
CA ASP A 248 12.77 11.51 -23.17
C ASP A 248 13.38 12.84 -23.66
N PRO A 249 14.71 12.98 -23.64
CA PRO A 249 15.37 14.19 -24.11
C PRO A 249 15.23 14.35 -25.63
N ALA A 250 15.41 15.59 -26.10
CA ALA A 250 15.45 15.88 -27.53
C ALA A 250 16.67 15.23 -28.21
N VAL A 251 16.43 14.54 -29.33
CA VAL A 251 17.45 13.90 -30.17
C VAL A 251 17.30 14.39 -31.61
N THR A 252 18.19 15.29 -32.03
CA THR A 252 18.15 15.92 -33.36
C THR A 252 18.65 15.00 -34.48
N SER A 253 19.40 13.96 -34.14
CA SER A 253 20.03 13.00 -35.07
C SER A 253 19.25 11.69 -35.22
N ALA A 254 18.02 11.59 -34.72
CA ALA A 254 17.22 10.38 -34.85
C ALA A 254 16.95 10.07 -36.33
N GLY A 255 17.38 8.90 -36.79
CA GLY A 255 17.27 8.48 -38.20
C GLY A 255 16.10 7.56 -38.51
N THR A 256 15.54 6.89 -37.50
CA THR A 256 14.46 5.90 -37.68
C THR A 256 13.35 6.10 -36.64
N GLU A 257 12.14 5.68 -37.01
CA GLU A 257 11.04 5.56 -36.07
C GLU A 257 11.37 4.52 -35.00
N LYS A 258 11.03 4.83 -33.74
CA LYS A 258 11.13 3.91 -32.62
C LYS A 258 9.78 3.74 -31.94
N LYS A 259 9.53 2.55 -31.42
CA LYS A 259 8.30 2.22 -30.68
C LYS A 259 8.66 1.63 -29.33
N TYR A 260 7.97 2.05 -28.30
CA TYR A 260 8.24 1.65 -26.93
C TYR A 260 7.00 1.10 -26.23
N LYS A 261 7.18 -0.01 -25.51
CA LYS A 261 6.26 -0.44 -24.45
C LYS A 261 6.82 -0.02 -23.10
N TYR A 262 5.92 0.25 -22.17
CA TYR A 262 6.26 0.54 -20.79
C TYR A 262 5.58 -0.48 -19.89
N SER A 263 6.32 -1.00 -18.92
CA SER A 263 5.83 -1.94 -17.92
C SER A 263 6.23 -1.47 -16.54
N VAL A 264 5.38 -1.71 -15.55
CA VAL A 264 5.67 -1.47 -14.14
C VAL A 264 5.76 -2.79 -13.41
N THR A 265 6.77 -2.94 -12.57
CA THR A 265 6.89 -4.02 -11.58
C THR A 265 6.65 -3.44 -10.19
N VAL A 266 5.88 -4.13 -9.37
CA VAL A 266 5.53 -3.74 -8.01
C VAL A 266 5.93 -4.86 -7.05
N ALA A 267 6.47 -4.48 -5.88
CA ALA A 267 6.80 -5.40 -4.80
C ALA A 267 6.47 -4.78 -3.44
N TYR A 268 6.16 -5.62 -2.46
CA TYR A 268 6.10 -5.20 -1.05
C TYR A 268 7.48 -4.76 -0.56
N THR A 269 7.54 -3.69 0.23
CA THR A 269 8.79 -3.30 0.90
C THR A 269 9.03 -4.11 2.18
N VAL A 270 7.95 -4.51 2.86
CA VAL A 270 7.99 -5.24 4.14
C VAL A 270 8.69 -6.61 4.06
N LYS A 271 8.63 -7.28 2.92
CA LYS A 271 9.26 -8.58 2.68
C LYS A 271 9.46 -8.83 1.18
N SER A 272 10.61 -9.42 0.80
CA SER A 272 10.80 -9.93 -0.56
C SER A 272 10.07 -11.25 -0.73
N CYS A 273 9.24 -11.32 -1.77
CA CYS A 273 8.54 -12.52 -2.23
C CYS A 273 9.12 -12.96 -3.58
N ASN A 274 8.98 -14.23 -3.96
CA ASN A 274 9.48 -14.71 -5.25
C ASN A 274 8.56 -14.28 -6.41
N THR A 275 7.29 -14.03 -6.10
CA THR A 275 6.28 -13.58 -7.05
C THR A 275 6.58 -12.15 -7.50
N THR A 276 6.69 -11.98 -8.82
CA THR A 276 6.82 -10.67 -9.46
C THR A 276 5.43 -10.21 -9.90
N TYR A 277 4.99 -9.06 -9.39
CA TYR A 277 3.74 -8.44 -9.83
C TYR A 277 4.04 -7.37 -10.86
N SER A 278 3.53 -7.51 -12.08
CA SER A 278 3.82 -6.56 -13.15
C SER A 278 2.63 -6.32 -14.06
N ALA A 279 2.64 -5.17 -14.74
CA ALA A 279 1.66 -4.81 -15.76
C ALA A 279 2.32 -4.02 -16.89
N ILE A 280 1.83 -4.24 -18.11
CA ILE A 280 2.15 -3.39 -19.27
C ILE A 280 1.14 -2.25 -19.31
N ALA A 281 1.61 -1.02 -19.51
CA ALA A 281 0.74 0.14 -19.64
C ALA A 281 -0.26 -0.04 -20.79
N GLN A 282 -1.54 0.14 -20.50
CA GLN A 282 -2.63 -0.01 -21.46
C GLN A 282 -3.14 1.35 -21.93
N SER A 283 -3.66 1.40 -23.15
CA SER A 283 -4.42 2.51 -23.72
C SER A 283 -5.65 1.91 -24.40
N SER A 284 -6.85 2.32 -23.96
CA SER A 284 -8.12 1.80 -24.49
C SER A 284 -8.23 0.26 -24.52
N GLY A 285 -7.67 -0.42 -23.50
CA GLY A 285 -7.74 -1.88 -23.36
C GLY A 285 -6.71 -2.69 -24.17
N ALA A 286 -5.75 -2.04 -24.82
CA ALA A 286 -4.63 -2.69 -25.50
C ALA A 286 -3.28 -2.14 -25.00
N ASP A 287 -2.20 -2.91 -25.18
CA ASP A 287 -0.84 -2.47 -24.87
C ASP A 287 -0.55 -1.12 -25.52
N ALA A 288 -0.23 -0.11 -24.70
CA ALA A 288 0.12 1.20 -25.18
C ALA A 288 1.49 1.14 -25.89
N VAL A 289 1.53 1.69 -27.10
CA VAL A 289 2.75 1.84 -27.89
C VAL A 289 3.03 3.32 -28.08
N ILE A 290 4.12 3.78 -27.47
CA ILE A 290 4.58 5.15 -27.63
C ILE A 290 5.52 5.20 -28.83
N THR A 291 5.16 6.02 -29.82
CA THR A 291 5.90 6.13 -31.08
C THR A 291 6.73 7.41 -31.11
N VAL A 292 8.02 7.26 -31.40
CA VAL A 292 8.97 8.36 -31.51
C VAL A 292 9.42 8.47 -32.95
N THR A 293 9.04 9.56 -33.60
CA THR A 293 9.32 9.77 -35.03
C THR A 293 10.53 10.68 -35.23
N PRO A 294 11.40 10.39 -36.22
CA PRO A 294 12.48 11.30 -36.58
C PRO A 294 11.90 12.58 -37.19
N LYS A 295 12.63 13.70 -37.07
CA LYS A 295 12.22 14.95 -37.70
C LYS A 295 12.36 14.82 -39.23
N PRO A 296 11.30 15.03 -40.02
CA PRO A 296 11.41 15.01 -41.47
C PRO A 296 12.41 16.05 -41.99
N GLY A 297 13.11 15.70 -43.07
CA GLY A 297 13.95 16.65 -43.81
C GLY A 297 13.13 17.78 -44.42
N LYS A 298 13.80 18.89 -44.75
CA LYS A 298 13.16 19.97 -45.50
C LYS A 298 12.81 19.48 -46.92
N PRO A 299 11.63 19.84 -47.48
CA PRO A 299 11.33 19.53 -48.87
C PRO A 299 12.31 20.25 -49.82
N VAL A 300 12.61 19.64 -50.96
CA VAL A 300 13.41 20.24 -52.04
C VAL A 300 12.47 20.67 -53.17
N ILE A 301 12.59 21.92 -53.62
CA ILE A 301 11.84 22.44 -54.77
C ILE A 301 12.78 22.45 -55.97
N THR A 302 12.41 21.74 -57.05
CA THR A 302 13.13 21.73 -58.33
C THR A 302 12.21 22.18 -59.45
N ILE A 303 12.77 22.87 -60.45
CA ILE A 303 12.06 23.23 -61.68
C ILE A 303 12.01 21.99 -62.59
N GLN A 304 10.86 21.73 -63.24
CA GLN A 304 10.71 20.76 -64.33
C GLN A 304 10.64 21.49 -65.67
#